data_AF-A0A1X7HGW9-F1
#
_entry.id   AF-A0A1X7HGW9-F1
#
_cell.length_a   1.000
_cell.length_b   1.000
_cell.length_c   1.000
_cell.angle_alpha   90.00
_cell.angle_beta   90.00
_cell.angle_gamma   90.00
#
_symmetry.space_group_name_H-M   'P 1'
#
loop_
_entity.id
_entity.type
_entity.pdbx_description
1 polymer ?
#
loop_
_entity_poly.entity_id
_entity_poly.type
_entity_poly.pdbx_seq_one_letter_code
_entity_poly.pdbx_strand_id
1 'polypeptide(L)'
;MTAPIPRPPETAACGATAPMTTPVGRLPPEARLVRFQSSIDKADWKLAFMGGDERARIEGFHPDGHAVMATAVRGRAVHAYVFADAGKKTRKWVATNPDALTYFLVHQQLPAGAARRRPYRKCRCGKRRYPTQALAKAALLDILTNKELRQGRRATETRAYRCPDDDRVWHLTSRKSWRHGTPAHRRREP
;
A
#
# COMPACT_ATOMS: atom_id res chain seq x y z
N MET A 1 -61.67 -42.93 6.24
CA MET A 1 -61.86 -41.63 6.91
C MET A 1 -60.47 -41.14 7.31
N THR A 2 -59.89 -40.24 6.52
CA THR A 2 -58.48 -39.85 6.64
C THR A 2 -58.43 -38.41 7.12
N ALA A 3 -57.84 -38.16 8.28
CA ALA A 3 -57.72 -36.83 8.86
C ALA A 3 -56.77 -35.93 8.03
N PRO A 4 -57.06 -34.62 7.89
CA PRO A 4 -56.19 -33.72 7.14
C PRO A 4 -54.92 -33.37 7.95
N ILE A 5 -53.79 -33.37 7.25
CA ILE A 5 -52.47 -32.98 7.79
C ILE A 5 -52.44 -31.45 7.98
N PRO A 6 -52.06 -30.93 9.17
CA PRO A 6 -51.92 -29.49 9.37
C PRO A 6 -50.72 -28.93 8.60
N ARG A 7 -50.92 -27.79 7.93
CA ARG A 7 -49.85 -27.03 7.27
C ARG A 7 -48.89 -26.44 8.32
N PRO A 8 -47.57 -26.39 8.05
CA PRO A 8 -46.64 -25.70 8.93
C PRO A 8 -46.89 -24.18 8.91
N PRO A 9 -46.64 -23.47 10.02
CA PRO A 9 -46.81 -22.02 10.09
C PRO A 9 -45.81 -21.29 9.21
N GLU A 10 -46.27 -20.21 8.57
CA GLU A 10 -45.47 -19.24 7.85
C GLU A 10 -44.32 -18.75 8.73
N THR A 11 -43.09 -19.07 8.33
CA THR A 11 -41.89 -18.43 8.87
C THR A 11 -42.01 -16.93 8.66
N ALA A 12 -42.24 -16.22 9.76
CA ALA A 12 -42.10 -14.79 9.87
C ALA A 12 -40.80 -14.36 9.19
N ALA A 13 -40.92 -13.41 8.26
CA ALA A 13 -39.80 -12.73 7.66
C ALA A 13 -38.94 -12.12 8.79
N CYS A 14 -37.85 -12.80 9.11
CA CYS A 14 -36.81 -12.25 9.94
C CYS A 14 -36.24 -11.08 9.13
N GLY A 15 -36.60 -9.87 9.53
CA GLY A 15 -36.03 -8.63 9.02
C GLY A 15 -34.53 -8.65 9.24
N ALA A 16 -33.80 -9.24 8.29
CA ALA A 16 -32.37 -9.13 8.19
C ALA A 16 -32.08 -7.66 7.85
N THR A 17 -31.90 -6.87 8.90
CA THR A 17 -31.32 -5.54 8.79
C THR A 17 -29.95 -5.77 8.17
N ALA A 18 -29.82 -5.49 6.88
CA ALA A 18 -28.55 -5.54 6.20
C ALA A 18 -27.56 -4.73 7.05
N PRO A 19 -26.37 -5.27 7.37
CA PRO A 19 -25.41 -4.54 8.18
C PRO A 19 -25.16 -3.20 7.49
N MET A 20 -25.42 -2.11 8.21
CA MET A 20 -25.13 -0.75 7.76
C MET A 20 -23.68 -0.71 7.27
N THR A 21 -23.49 -0.74 5.95
CA THR A 21 -22.20 -0.50 5.35
C THR A 21 -21.86 0.96 5.65
N THR A 22 -20.98 1.19 6.64
CA THR A 22 -20.55 2.54 7.03
C THR A 22 -20.15 3.31 5.76
N PRO A 23 -20.76 4.47 5.48
CA PRO A 23 -20.49 5.18 4.23
C PRO A 23 -18.98 5.46 4.10
N VAL A 24 -18.41 4.98 3.00
CA VAL A 24 -16.99 5.11 2.67
C VAL A 24 -16.59 6.59 2.77
N GLY A 25 -15.68 6.92 3.68
CA GLY A 25 -15.04 8.25 3.70
C GLY A 25 -15.52 9.25 4.77
N ARG A 26 -16.29 8.85 5.78
CA ARG A 26 -16.60 9.75 6.92
C ARG A 26 -15.41 10.04 7.84
N LEU A 27 -14.52 9.06 8.02
CA LEU A 27 -13.34 9.23 8.87
C LEU A 27 -12.19 9.90 8.11
N PRO A 28 -11.38 10.74 8.78
CA PRO A 28 -10.13 11.27 8.23
C PRO A 28 -9.25 10.14 7.67
N PRO A 29 -8.46 10.39 6.61
CA PRO A 29 -7.63 9.36 6.00
C PRO A 29 -6.75 8.59 7.00
N GLU A 30 -6.17 9.29 7.97
CA GLU A 30 -5.29 8.70 8.99
C GLU A 30 -6.03 7.72 9.90
N ALA A 31 -7.20 8.11 10.42
CA ALA A 31 -8.04 7.27 11.27
C ALA A 31 -8.43 5.95 10.60
N ARG A 32 -8.55 5.95 9.26
CA ARG A 32 -8.88 4.76 8.46
C ARG A 32 -7.71 3.79 8.31
N LEU A 33 -6.49 4.20 8.65
CA LEU A 33 -5.29 3.38 8.57
C LEU A 33 -4.86 2.80 9.92
N VAL A 34 -5.42 3.27 11.04
CA VAL A 34 -5.08 2.82 12.40
C VAL A 34 -5.11 1.30 12.55
N ARG A 35 -6.11 0.63 11.97
CA ARG A 35 -6.21 -0.85 12.02
C ARG A 35 -4.97 -1.56 11.44
N PHE A 36 -4.37 -1.00 10.40
CA PHE A 36 -3.17 -1.58 9.79
C PHE A 36 -1.94 -1.23 10.61
N GLN A 37 -1.89 -0.03 11.21
CA GLN A 37 -0.81 0.35 12.13
C GLN A 37 -0.71 -0.66 13.27
N SER A 38 -1.82 -0.89 13.97
CA SER A 38 -1.88 -1.87 15.06
C SER A 38 -1.52 -3.28 14.60
N SER A 39 -1.84 -3.66 13.36
CA SER A 39 -1.51 -4.99 12.82
C SER A 39 -0.02 -5.11 12.44
N ILE A 40 0.58 -4.04 11.90
CA ILE A 40 2.01 -3.97 11.56
C ILE A 40 2.85 -4.00 12.83
N ASP A 41 2.46 -3.21 13.85
CA ASP A 41 3.16 -3.16 15.13
C ASP A 41 3.10 -4.52 15.85
N LYS A 42 1.92 -5.16 15.90
CA LYS A 42 1.76 -6.50 16.50
C LYS A 42 2.55 -7.59 15.78
N ALA A 43 2.75 -7.45 14.48
CA ALA A 43 3.51 -8.41 13.69
C ALA A 43 5.03 -8.19 13.78
N ASP A 44 5.50 -7.16 14.50
CA ASP A 44 6.90 -6.73 14.58
C ASP A 44 7.50 -6.33 13.21
N TRP A 45 6.68 -5.69 12.37
CA TRP A 45 7.14 -5.15 11.09
C TRP A 45 7.60 -3.72 11.29
N LYS A 46 8.64 -3.31 10.57
CA LYS A 46 9.05 -1.90 10.55
C LYS A 46 7.98 -1.06 9.90
N LEU A 47 7.58 0.01 10.54
CA LEU A 47 6.48 0.86 10.12
C LEU A 47 6.97 2.20 9.56
N ALA A 48 6.36 2.66 8.47
CA ALA A 48 6.48 4.03 8.00
C ALA A 48 5.09 4.61 7.73
N PHE A 49 4.80 5.74 8.38
CA PHE A 49 3.54 6.45 8.24
C PHE A 49 3.76 7.80 7.54
N MET A 50 2.81 8.17 6.67
CA MET A 50 2.77 9.45 5.99
C MET A 50 1.33 9.96 6.06
N GLY A 51 1.12 10.98 6.90
CA GLY A 51 -0.18 11.60 7.17
C GLY A 51 -0.42 12.88 6.37
N GLY A 52 -1.69 13.32 6.33
CA GLY A 52 -2.15 14.50 5.62
C GLY A 52 -3.68 14.54 5.43
N ASP A 53 -4.24 15.74 5.37
CA ASP A 53 -5.70 15.98 5.38
C ASP A 53 -6.45 15.27 4.26
N GLU A 54 -5.88 15.28 3.05
CA GLU A 54 -6.50 14.67 1.87
C GLU A 54 -6.10 13.21 1.68
N ARG A 55 -4.99 12.80 2.31
CA ARG A 55 -4.38 11.50 2.05
C ARG A 55 -3.48 11.05 3.19
N ALA A 56 -3.67 9.80 3.58
CA ALA A 56 -2.76 9.09 4.46
C ALA A 56 -2.24 7.81 3.81
N ARG A 57 -1.05 7.39 4.24
CA ARG A 57 -0.44 6.12 3.85
C ARG A 57 0.28 5.50 5.02
N ILE A 58 0.26 4.17 5.02
CA ILE A 58 1.10 3.34 5.87
C ILE A 58 1.82 2.30 5.03
N GLU A 59 3.09 2.08 5.34
CA GLU A 59 3.92 1.01 4.82
C GLU A 59 4.44 0.15 5.98
N GLY A 60 4.45 -1.16 5.78
CA GLY A 60 5.05 -2.12 6.70
C GLY A 60 6.14 -2.90 5.98
N PHE A 61 7.25 -3.20 6.65
CA PHE A 61 8.37 -3.95 6.10
C PHE A 61 8.75 -5.12 6.99
N HIS A 62 8.83 -6.30 6.38
CA HIS A 62 9.31 -7.52 7.03
C HIS A 62 10.81 -7.69 6.79
N PRO A 63 11.59 -8.24 7.75
CA PRO A 63 13.00 -8.57 7.55
C PRO A 63 13.29 -9.44 6.33
N ASP A 64 12.39 -10.38 5.99
CA ASP A 64 12.57 -11.28 4.83
C ASP A 64 12.39 -10.60 3.47
N GLY A 65 12.04 -9.31 3.44
CA GLY A 65 11.87 -8.54 2.21
C GLY A 65 10.42 -8.39 1.75
N HIS A 66 9.46 -8.93 2.51
CA HIS A 66 8.04 -8.61 2.31
C HIS A 66 7.75 -7.15 2.65
N ALA A 67 6.76 -6.58 1.96
CA ALA A 67 6.25 -5.26 2.30
C ALA A 67 4.74 -5.16 2.05
N VAL A 68 4.10 -4.29 2.83
CA VAL A 68 2.70 -3.94 2.66
C VAL A 68 2.54 -2.45 2.48
N MET A 69 1.44 -2.05 1.86
CA MET A 69 1.05 -0.66 1.75
C MET A 69 -0.46 -0.53 1.81
N ALA A 70 -0.95 0.36 2.66
CA ALA A 70 -2.33 0.83 2.60
C ALA A 70 -2.36 2.34 2.41
N THR A 71 -3.25 2.80 1.52
CA THR A 71 -3.45 4.23 1.24
C THR A 71 -4.92 4.56 1.43
N ALA A 72 -5.19 5.57 2.25
CA ALA A 72 -6.49 6.19 2.37
C ALA A 72 -6.46 7.55 1.66
N VAL A 73 -7.46 7.81 0.82
CA VAL A 73 -7.70 9.12 0.21
C VAL A 73 -9.09 9.56 0.63
N ARG A 74 -9.26 10.86 0.90
CA ARG A 74 -10.58 11.43 1.24
C ARG A 74 -11.62 11.05 0.20
N GLY A 75 -12.79 10.59 0.66
CA GLY A 75 -13.90 10.16 -0.19
C GLY A 75 -13.67 8.89 -1.03
N ARG A 76 -12.55 8.17 -0.88
CA ARG A 76 -12.27 6.91 -1.61
C ARG A 76 -12.07 5.73 -0.67
N ALA A 77 -12.31 4.51 -1.15
CA ALA A 77 -11.98 3.30 -0.41
C ALA A 77 -10.46 3.20 -0.11
N VAL A 78 -10.09 2.42 0.91
CA VAL A 78 -8.67 2.16 1.19
C VAL A 78 -8.12 1.23 0.12
N HIS A 79 -7.01 1.62 -0.50
CA HIS A 79 -6.29 0.76 -1.44
C HIS A 79 -5.19 0.03 -0.69
N ALA A 80 -5.14 -1.30 -0.83
CA ALA A 80 -4.15 -2.14 -0.20
C ALA A 80 -3.27 -2.85 -1.25
N TYR A 81 -1.99 -2.99 -0.93
CA TYR A 81 -1.02 -3.66 -1.77
C TYR A 81 -0.08 -4.52 -0.93
N VAL A 82 0.29 -5.67 -1.47
CA VAL A 82 1.34 -6.53 -0.91
C VAL A 82 2.49 -6.68 -1.88
N PHE A 83 3.69 -6.81 -1.34
CA PHE A 83 4.91 -7.14 -2.04
C PHE A 83 5.52 -8.33 -1.31
N ALA A 84 5.70 -9.45 -2.01
CA ALA A 84 6.32 -10.63 -1.44
C ALA A 84 7.67 -10.88 -2.10
N ASP A 85 8.74 -10.72 -1.32
CA ASP A 85 10.11 -11.06 -1.73
C ASP A 85 10.57 -12.16 -0.80
N ALA A 86 10.71 -13.37 -1.33
CA ALA A 86 11.28 -14.55 -0.66
C ALA A 86 11.52 -15.63 -1.73
N GLY A 87 12.34 -15.33 -2.74
CA GLY A 87 12.80 -16.31 -3.73
C GLY A 87 11.88 -16.65 -4.91
N LYS A 88 10.70 -16.01 -5.07
CA LYS A 88 9.80 -16.22 -6.23
C LYS A 88 10.05 -15.22 -7.38
N LYS A 89 9.83 -15.68 -8.63
CA LYS A 89 10.07 -14.98 -9.90
C LYS A 89 9.36 -13.62 -10.10
N THR A 90 8.46 -13.16 -9.23
CA THR A 90 7.77 -11.88 -9.45
C THR A 90 7.84 -10.93 -8.27
N ARG A 91 8.93 -10.16 -8.22
CA ARG A 91 9.05 -8.91 -7.45
C ARG A 91 8.11 -7.86 -8.00
N LYS A 92 6.87 -7.83 -7.54
CA LYS A 92 5.91 -6.80 -7.92
C LYS A 92 4.89 -6.60 -6.81
N TRP A 93 4.48 -5.34 -6.65
CA TRP A 93 3.28 -5.03 -5.91
C TRP A 93 2.07 -5.75 -6.53
N VAL A 94 1.22 -6.28 -5.68
CA VAL A 94 -0.08 -6.89 -6.02
C VAL A 94 -1.15 -6.09 -5.29
N ALA A 95 -2.15 -5.61 -6.00
CA ALA A 95 -3.31 -4.98 -5.38
C ALA A 95 -4.18 -6.06 -4.74
N THR A 96 -4.63 -5.81 -3.52
CA THR A 96 -5.50 -6.69 -2.74
C THR A 96 -6.55 -5.88 -1.99
N ASN A 97 -7.50 -6.55 -1.34
CA ASN A 97 -8.45 -5.88 -0.46
C ASN A 97 -7.83 -5.66 0.93
N PRO A 98 -8.37 -4.72 1.72
CA PRO A 98 -7.89 -4.45 3.07
C PRO A 98 -7.79 -5.65 4.01
N ASP A 99 -8.74 -6.58 3.98
CA ASP A 99 -8.78 -7.67 4.95
C ASP A 99 -7.73 -8.75 4.64
N ALA A 100 -7.49 -8.98 3.34
CA ALA A 100 -6.38 -9.82 2.87
C ALA A 100 -5.00 -9.21 3.16
N LEU A 101 -4.89 -7.88 3.28
CA LEU A 101 -3.67 -7.23 3.75
C LEU A 101 -3.39 -7.60 5.22
N THR A 102 -4.41 -7.54 6.07
CA THR A 102 -4.30 -7.91 7.48
C THR A 102 -3.91 -9.38 7.64
N TYR A 103 -4.53 -10.27 6.85
CA TYR A 103 -4.12 -11.68 6.81
C TYR A 103 -2.66 -11.84 6.39
N PHE A 104 -2.23 -11.10 5.35
CA PHE A 104 -0.86 -11.16 4.86
C PHE A 104 0.18 -10.71 5.90
N LEU A 105 -0.15 -9.72 6.75
CA LEU A 105 0.75 -9.27 7.82
C LEU A 105 1.10 -10.39 8.81
N VAL A 106 0.16 -11.30 9.07
CA VAL A 106 0.34 -12.41 10.00
C VAL A 106 0.98 -13.62 9.31
N HIS A 107 0.48 -13.98 8.13
CA HIS A 107 0.83 -15.25 7.48
C HIS A 107 1.87 -15.13 6.36
N GLN A 108 2.26 -13.89 5.99
CA GLN A 108 3.18 -13.59 4.89
C GLN A 108 2.75 -14.17 3.53
N GLN A 109 1.46 -14.55 3.43
CA GLN A 109 0.83 -15.15 2.27
C GLN A 109 -0.57 -14.57 2.11
N LEU A 110 -1.00 -14.38 0.86
CA LEU A 110 -2.36 -13.94 0.61
C LEU A 110 -3.31 -15.12 0.83
N PRO A 111 -4.50 -14.89 1.43
CA PRO A 111 -5.47 -15.95 1.65
C PRO A 111 -5.94 -16.55 0.32
N ALA A 112 -6.42 -17.79 0.37
CA ALA A 112 -7.01 -18.45 -0.79
C ALA A 112 -8.17 -17.62 -1.33
N GLY A 113 -8.22 -17.43 -2.66
CA GLY A 113 -9.25 -16.61 -3.31
C GLY A 113 -9.04 -15.09 -3.23
N ALA A 114 -8.01 -14.59 -2.54
CA ALA A 114 -7.70 -13.15 -2.55
C ALA A 114 -7.45 -12.67 -4.00
N ALA A 115 -8.02 -11.52 -4.36
CA ALA A 115 -7.79 -10.92 -5.66
C ALA A 115 -6.29 -10.61 -5.84
N ARG A 116 -5.66 -11.25 -6.84
CA ARG A 116 -4.24 -11.03 -7.19
C ARG A 116 -4.14 -10.18 -8.44
N ARG A 117 -4.50 -8.90 -8.34
CA ARG A 117 -4.46 -8.00 -9.51
C ARG A 117 -3.08 -7.35 -9.61
N ARG A 118 -2.44 -7.45 -10.78
CA ARG A 118 -1.25 -6.65 -11.06
C ARG A 118 -1.71 -5.18 -11.14
N PRO A 119 -1.22 -4.31 -10.24
CA PRO A 119 -1.64 -2.94 -10.24
C PRO A 119 -1.02 -2.23 -11.45
N TYR A 120 -1.82 -1.43 -12.17
CA TYR A 120 -1.37 -0.72 -13.38
C TYR A 120 -0.11 0.10 -13.10
N ARG A 121 0.93 0.00 -13.93
CA ARG A 121 2.18 0.76 -13.73
C ARG A 121 1.96 2.22 -14.12
N LYS A 122 2.14 3.14 -13.17
CA LYS A 122 1.97 4.59 -13.40
C LYS A 122 3.29 5.33 -13.51
N CYS A 123 4.37 4.81 -12.90
CA CYS A 123 5.67 5.44 -12.95
C CYS A 123 6.23 5.48 -14.38
N ARG A 124 6.38 6.69 -14.94
CA ARG A 124 6.97 6.95 -16.26
C ARG A 124 8.30 7.71 -16.20
N CYS A 125 8.77 8.12 -15.02
CA CYS A 125 9.93 8.99 -14.85
C CYS A 125 11.29 8.44 -15.30
N GLY A 126 11.39 7.19 -15.78
CA GLY A 126 12.65 6.56 -16.21
C GLY A 126 13.67 6.24 -15.12
N LYS A 127 13.49 6.73 -13.89
CA LYS A 127 14.44 6.56 -12.79
C LYS A 127 14.42 5.14 -12.21
N ARG A 128 15.54 4.72 -11.61
CA ARG A 128 15.65 3.44 -10.89
C ARG A 128 14.57 3.35 -9.82
N ARG A 129 13.91 2.21 -9.76
CA ARG A 129 12.69 1.98 -8.98
C ARG A 129 12.99 1.03 -7.84
N TYR A 130 12.61 1.44 -6.65
CA TYR A 130 12.67 0.61 -5.45
C TYR A 130 11.24 0.40 -4.95
N PRO A 131 10.85 -0.83 -4.58
CA PRO A 131 9.48 -1.08 -4.16
C PRO A 131 9.16 -0.40 -2.83
N THR A 132 10.16 -0.19 -1.97
CA THR A 132 10.01 0.34 -0.62
C THR A 132 11.05 1.40 -0.28
N GLN A 133 10.80 2.18 0.77
CA GLN A 133 11.76 3.19 1.24
C GLN A 133 13.00 2.52 1.80
N ALA A 134 12.82 1.44 2.56
CA ALA A 134 13.89 0.67 3.15
C ALA A 134 14.87 0.17 2.09
N LEU A 135 14.37 -0.39 0.98
CA LEU A 135 15.22 -0.85 -0.12
C LEU A 135 15.88 0.32 -0.87
N ALA A 136 15.20 1.45 -1.01
CA ALA A 136 15.82 2.66 -1.56
C ALA A 136 16.97 3.15 -0.65
N LYS A 137 16.75 3.17 0.68
CA LYS A 137 17.77 3.58 1.67
C LYS A 137 18.94 2.59 1.70
N ALA A 138 18.69 1.29 1.67
CA ALA A 138 19.75 0.28 1.59
C ALA A 138 20.61 0.48 0.33
N ALA A 139 19.98 0.62 -0.84
CA ALA A 139 20.72 0.90 -2.07
C ALA A 139 21.45 2.26 -2.05
N LEU A 140 20.91 3.25 -1.35
CA LEU A 140 21.59 4.53 -1.12
C LEU A 140 22.85 4.35 -0.28
N LEU A 141 22.77 3.60 0.83
CA LEU A 141 23.91 3.29 1.68
C LEU A 141 25.00 2.55 0.89
N ASP A 142 24.64 1.51 0.13
CA ASP A 142 25.59 0.80 -0.73
C ASP A 142 26.31 1.75 -1.70
N ILE A 143 25.59 2.71 -2.30
CA ILE A 143 26.19 3.71 -3.19
C ILE A 143 27.14 4.64 -2.43
N LEU A 144 26.77 5.10 -1.24
CA LEU A 144 27.60 5.99 -0.42
C LEU A 144 28.86 5.28 0.08
N THR A 145 28.73 4.08 0.64
CA THR A 145 29.85 3.24 1.07
C THR A 145 30.80 2.96 -0.09
N ASN A 146 30.28 2.56 -1.26
CA ASN A 146 31.13 2.34 -2.43
C ASN A 146 31.82 3.62 -2.92
N LYS A 147 31.22 4.80 -2.76
CA LYS A 147 31.86 6.07 -3.11
C LYS A 147 33.00 6.42 -2.15
N GLU A 148 32.76 6.26 -0.85
CA GLU A 148 33.76 6.49 0.20
C GLU A 148 34.96 5.57 0.02
N LEU A 149 34.71 4.28 -0.19
CA LEU A 149 35.77 3.28 -0.38
C LEU A 149 36.57 3.47 -1.67
N ARG A 150 35.97 4.00 -2.75
CA ARG A 150 36.59 3.94 -4.08
C ARG A 150 37.28 5.21 -4.57
N GLN A 151 36.89 6.43 -4.17
CA GLN A 151 37.31 7.60 -4.99
C GLN A 151 37.64 8.95 -4.34
N GLY A 152 37.56 9.18 -3.02
CA GLY A 152 37.94 10.51 -2.46
C GLY A 152 37.22 11.73 -3.09
N ARG A 153 36.15 11.50 -3.86
CA ARG A 153 35.38 12.54 -4.56
C ARG A 153 34.35 13.11 -3.61
N ARG A 154 34.12 14.43 -3.66
CA ARG A 154 33.01 15.09 -2.95
C ARG A 154 31.70 14.34 -3.22
N ALA A 155 31.18 13.68 -2.20
CA ALA A 155 29.96 12.92 -2.30
C ALA A 155 28.81 13.86 -2.67
N THR A 156 28.26 13.68 -3.88
CA THR A 156 27.02 14.39 -4.24
C THR A 156 25.90 13.84 -3.37
N GLU A 157 25.25 14.71 -2.60
CA GLU A 157 24.09 14.33 -1.77
C GLU A 157 23.09 13.54 -2.60
N THR A 158 22.86 12.30 -2.17
CA THR A 158 21.90 11.40 -2.79
C THR A 158 20.80 11.11 -1.77
N ARG A 159 19.54 11.23 -2.16
CA ARG A 159 18.37 11.07 -1.28
C ARG A 159 17.36 10.11 -1.88
N ALA A 160 16.66 9.38 -1.02
CA ALA A 160 15.50 8.58 -1.41
C ALA A 160 14.23 9.44 -1.34
N TYR A 161 13.40 9.40 -2.38
CA TYR A 161 12.13 10.12 -2.44
C TYR A 161 11.06 9.29 -3.15
N ARG A 162 9.80 9.64 -2.90
CA ARG A 162 8.66 8.94 -3.49
C ARG A 162 8.42 9.42 -4.92
N CYS A 163 8.07 8.50 -5.83
CA CYS A 163 7.63 8.88 -7.16
C CYS A 163 6.34 9.71 -7.08
N PRO A 164 6.27 10.90 -7.70
CA PRO A 164 5.04 11.70 -7.72
C PRO A 164 3.90 11.03 -8.50
N ASP A 165 4.23 10.22 -9.53
CA ASP A 165 3.24 9.56 -10.39
C ASP A 165 2.80 8.19 -9.85
N ASP A 166 3.61 7.59 -8.97
CA ASP A 166 3.44 6.19 -8.58
C ASP A 166 3.88 5.94 -7.15
N ASP A 167 2.89 6.01 -6.29
CA ASP A 167 2.99 5.75 -4.87
C ASP A 167 3.42 4.35 -4.49
N ARG A 168 3.82 3.47 -5.40
CA ARG A 168 4.39 2.16 -5.04
C ARG A 168 5.90 2.14 -5.22
N VAL A 169 6.48 3.26 -5.64
CA VAL A 169 7.86 3.31 -6.12
C VAL A 169 8.61 4.43 -5.43
N TRP A 170 9.75 4.08 -4.86
CA TRP A 170 10.78 5.00 -4.41
C TRP A 170 11.87 5.15 -5.47
N HIS A 171 12.48 6.32 -5.52
CA HIS A 171 13.59 6.67 -6.39
C HIS A 171 14.75 7.22 -5.59
N LEU A 172 15.94 7.14 -6.17
CA LEU A 172 17.10 7.88 -5.71
C LEU A 172 17.28 9.13 -6.59
N THR A 173 17.56 10.26 -5.97
CA THR A 173 17.99 11.48 -6.67
C THR A 173 19.39 11.85 -6.22
N SER A 174 20.24 12.23 -7.16
CA SER A 174 21.51 12.90 -6.90
C SER A 174 21.30 14.40 -7.13
N ARG A 175 21.49 15.23 -6.09
CA ARG A 175 21.49 16.72 -6.04
C ARG A 175 20.24 17.46 -5.55
N LYS A 176 20.57 18.56 -4.85
CA LYS A 176 19.78 19.77 -4.56
C LYS A 176 19.04 20.26 -5.81
N SER A 177 17.78 19.88 -5.95
CA SER A 177 16.82 20.66 -6.73
C SER A 177 15.40 20.31 -6.28
N TRP A 178 15.03 20.90 -5.15
CA TRP A 178 13.69 21.40 -5.04
C TRP A 178 13.63 22.66 -5.92
N ARG A 179 13.16 22.53 -7.17
CA ARG A 179 12.55 23.65 -7.87
C ARG A 179 11.05 23.44 -7.76
N HIS A 180 10.40 24.27 -6.95
CA HIS A 180 8.95 24.44 -7.02
C HIS A 180 8.59 25.00 -8.41
N GLY A 181 7.45 24.57 -8.98
CA GLY A 181 6.93 24.98 -10.29
C GLY A 181 7.38 24.03 -11.40
N THR A 182 6.52 23.25 -12.05
CA THR A 182 5.33 23.72 -12.79
C THR A 182 4.31 22.57 -12.92
N PRO A 183 2.99 22.82 -12.85
CA PRO A 183 1.98 21.80 -13.11
C PRO A 183 1.92 21.53 -14.63
N ALA A 184 2.18 20.29 -15.03
CA ALA A 184 1.97 19.85 -16.40
C ALA A 184 0.93 18.73 -16.43
N HIS A 185 -0.34 19.12 -16.48
CA HIS A 185 -1.35 18.45 -17.31
C HIS A 185 -2.48 19.46 -17.58
N ARG A 186 -2.30 20.28 -18.63
CA ARG A 186 -3.43 20.91 -19.31
C ARG A 186 -4.36 19.79 -19.79
N ARG A 187 -5.65 19.94 -19.51
CA ARG A 187 -6.73 19.24 -20.21
C ARG A 187 -6.49 19.38 -21.71
N ARG A 188 -6.55 18.27 -22.45
CA ARG A 188 -7.07 18.32 -23.81
C ARG A 188 -8.58 18.17 -23.65
N GLU A 189 -9.30 19.28 -23.76
CA GLU A 189 -10.70 19.24 -24.17
C GLU A 189 -10.75 19.13 -25.71
N PRO A 190 -11.80 18.49 -26.24
CA PRO A 190 -11.91 18.06 -27.64
C PRO A 190 -11.89 19.22 -28.65
#